data_AF-A0A4Y2AGJ2-F1
#
_entry.id   AF-A0A4Y2AGJ2-F1
#
_cell.length_a   1.000
_cell.length_b   1.000
_cell.length_c   1.000
_cell.angle_alpha   90.00
_cell.angle_beta   90.00
_cell.angle_gamma   90.00
#
_symmetry.space_group_name_H-M   'P 1'
#
loop_
_entity.id
_entity.type
_entity.pdbx_description
1 polymer ?
#
loop_
_entity_poly.entity_id
_entity_poly.type
_entity_poly.pdbx_seq_one_letter_code
_entity_poly.pdbx_strand_id
1 'polypeptide(L)'
;MNIRNQNTLFNDFSNLIVMGCDDTVVNTGLFNGVILRLELKLRRPIQWIICLLHFNEFPLRHLFEYIYDKSSGPLSYTGDIGRNLKGYEKIPLVRFNSIEYDLALISPT
;
A
#
# COMPACT_ATOMS: atom_id res chain seq x y z
N MET A 1 -18.47 -29.62 16.15
CA MET A 1 -17.54 -28.62 15.60
C MET A 1 -18.39 -27.50 15.03
N ASN A 2 -18.43 -26.36 15.70
CA ASN A 2 -19.50 -25.36 15.59
C ASN A 2 -19.28 -24.45 14.38
N ILE A 3 -20.18 -24.49 13.40
CA ILE A 3 -20.21 -23.59 12.24
C ILE A 3 -20.79 -22.26 12.74
N ARG A 4 -20.02 -21.52 13.54
CA ARG A 4 -20.34 -20.13 13.88
C ARG A 4 -19.58 -19.22 12.93
N ASN A 5 -20.37 -18.46 12.17
CA ASN A 5 -20.08 -17.10 11.73
C ASN A 5 -19.08 -16.86 10.59
N GLN A 6 -19.42 -17.34 9.39
CA GLN A 6 -19.03 -16.61 8.17
C GLN A 6 -19.98 -15.42 7.88
N ASN A 7 -21.21 -15.42 8.44
CA ASN A 7 -22.23 -14.42 8.15
C ASN A 7 -22.09 -13.12 8.96
N THR A 8 -21.50 -13.12 10.15
CA THR A 8 -21.37 -11.88 10.93
C THR A 8 -20.26 -10.96 10.42
N LEU A 9 -19.18 -11.54 9.87
CA LEU A 9 -18.05 -10.81 9.27
C LEU A 9 -18.46 -10.13 7.94
N PHE A 10 -19.48 -10.67 7.27
CA PHE A 10 -20.01 -10.13 6.02
C PHE A 10 -20.82 -8.83 6.22
N ASN A 11 -21.49 -8.67 7.37
CA ASN A 11 -22.25 -7.46 7.67
C ASN A 11 -21.34 -6.24 7.92
N ASP A 12 -20.11 -6.44 8.39
CA ASP A 12 -19.17 -5.34 8.68
C ASP A 12 -18.70 -4.59 7.42
N PHE A 13 -18.63 -5.26 6.26
CA PHE A 13 -18.13 -4.65 5.02
C PHE A 13 -19.24 -4.09 4.12
N SER A 14 -20.51 -4.16 4.54
CA SER A 14 -21.64 -3.60 3.79
C SER A 14 -21.43 -2.10 3.50
N ASN A 15 -20.84 -1.37 4.44
CA ASN A 15 -20.55 0.06 4.35
C ASN A 15 -19.14 0.39 3.78
N LEU A 16 -18.40 -0.57 3.23
CA LEU A 16 -17.04 -0.33 2.72
C LEU A 16 -17.06 0.50 1.42
N ILE A 17 -16.78 1.79 1.47
CA ILE A 17 -16.83 2.67 0.28
C ILE A 17 -15.49 2.68 -0.46
N VAL A 18 -14.39 2.68 0.30
CA VAL A 18 -13.04 2.90 -0.22
C VAL A 18 -12.09 1.85 0.33
N MET A 19 -11.19 1.35 -0.52
CA MET A 19 -10.11 0.45 -0.12
C MET A 19 -8.77 0.97 -0.62
N GLY A 20 -7.81 1.07 0.30
CA GLY A 20 -6.42 1.41 -0.03
C GLY A 20 -5.49 0.21 0.16
N CYS A 21 -4.58 0.02 -0.79
CA CYS A 21 -3.54 -1.01 -0.75
C CYS A 21 -2.38 -0.63 -1.68
N ASP A 22 -1.32 -1.43 -1.69
CA ASP A 22 -0.27 -1.29 -2.70
C ASP A 22 -0.72 -1.78 -4.09
N ASP A 23 0.02 -1.43 -5.14
CA ASP A 23 -0.27 -1.83 -6.53
C ASP A 23 0.33 -3.19 -6.90
N THR A 24 0.44 -4.11 -5.93
CA THR A 24 0.93 -5.45 -6.24
C THR A 24 -0.16 -6.27 -6.94
N VAL A 25 0.26 -7.18 -7.83
CA VAL A 25 -0.64 -8.08 -8.57
C VAL A 25 -1.55 -8.90 -7.64
N VAL A 26 -1.11 -9.19 -6.41
CA VAL A 26 -1.96 -9.90 -5.42
C VAL A 26 -3.14 -9.04 -4.96
N ASN A 27 -3.02 -7.71 -4.97
CA ASN A 27 -4.04 -6.79 -4.53
C ASN A 27 -4.92 -6.30 -5.69
N THR A 28 -4.31 -5.88 -6.81
CA THR A 28 -4.99 -5.25 -7.97
C THR A 28 -5.16 -6.17 -9.18
N GLY A 29 -4.66 -7.41 -9.14
CA GLY A 29 -4.61 -8.30 -10.30
C GLY A 29 -5.97 -8.71 -10.88
N LEU A 30 -6.03 -8.79 -12.22
CA LEU A 30 -7.25 -9.04 -13.01
C LEU A 30 -7.95 -10.38 -12.72
N PHE A 31 -7.22 -11.42 -12.32
CA PHE A 31 -7.80 -12.76 -12.16
C PHE A 31 -8.00 -13.16 -10.69
N ASN A 32 -7.26 -12.55 -9.77
CA ASN A 32 -7.21 -13.00 -8.38
C ASN A 32 -6.89 -11.89 -7.37
N GLY A 33 -6.97 -10.63 -7.79
CA GLY A 33 -6.72 -9.48 -6.92
C GLY A 33 -7.67 -9.49 -5.72
N VAL A 34 -7.14 -9.15 -4.55
CA VAL A 34 -7.93 -9.01 -3.31
C VAL A 34 -9.11 -8.07 -3.53
N ILE A 35 -8.90 -6.94 -4.21
CA ILE A 35 -9.96 -5.96 -4.46
C ILE A 35 -11.06 -6.56 -5.36
N LEU A 36 -10.67 -7.22 -6.46
CA LEU A 36 -11.62 -7.90 -7.34
C LEU A 36 -12.47 -8.93 -6.58
N ARG A 37 -11.83 -9.73 -5.70
CA ARG A 37 -12.54 -10.70 -4.87
C ARG A 37 -13.52 -10.04 -3.91
N LEU A 38 -13.16 -8.89 -3.36
CA LEU A 38 -14.05 -8.11 -2.49
C LEU A 38 -15.22 -7.51 -3.26
N GLU A 39 -14.99 -6.94 -4.44
CA GLU A 39 -16.05 -6.40 -5.30
C GLU A 39 -17.04 -7.49 -5.74
N LEU A 40 -16.55 -8.67 -6.12
CA LEU A 40 -17.40 -9.83 -6.45
C LEU A 40 -18.24 -10.29 -5.24
N LYS A 41 -17.64 -10.25 -4.05
CA LYS A 41 -18.29 -10.65 -2.80
C LYS A 41 -19.34 -9.64 -2.33
N LEU A 42 -19.07 -8.34 -2.49
CA LEU A 42 -19.97 -7.24 -2.16
C LEU A 42 -20.99 -6.95 -3.27
N ARG A 43 -20.77 -7.50 -4.48
CA ARG A 43 -21.57 -7.27 -5.69
C ARG A 43 -21.71 -5.80 -6.07
N ARG A 44 -20.67 -5.00 -5.80
CA ARG A 44 -20.59 -3.59 -6.19
C ARG A 44 -19.12 -3.17 -6.35
N PRO A 45 -18.84 -2.15 -7.19
CA PRO A 45 -17.51 -1.57 -7.25
C PRO A 45 -17.16 -0.88 -5.92
N ILE A 46 -15.87 -0.85 -5.60
CA ILE A 46 -15.28 -0.12 -4.48
C ILE A 46 -14.40 0.98 -5.07
N GLN A 47 -14.30 2.14 -4.43
CA GLN A 47 -13.32 3.15 -4.86
C GLN A 47 -11.91 2.70 -4.43
N TRP A 48 -10.98 2.66 -5.37
CA TRP A 48 -9.61 2.24 -5.10
C TRP A 48 -8.72 3.45 -4.78
N ILE A 49 -7.97 3.37 -3.68
CA ILE A 49 -6.86 4.29 -3.37
C ILE A 49 -5.58 3.46 -3.43
N ILE A 50 -5.10 3.21 -4.64
CA ILE A 50 -3.92 2.38 -4.86
C ILE A 50 -2.66 3.21 -4.68
N CYS A 51 -1.68 2.65 -3.96
CA CYS A 51 -0.37 3.26 -3.87
C CYS A 51 0.29 3.22 -5.26
N LEU A 52 0.62 4.38 -5.81
CA LEU A 52 1.31 4.49 -7.10
C LEU A 52 2.83 4.34 -6.97
N LEU A 53 3.31 3.69 -5.90
CA LEU A 53 4.74 3.58 -5.64
C LEU A 53 5.46 2.87 -6.79
N HIS A 54 4.91 1.75 -7.28
CA HIS A 54 5.47 1.02 -8.44
C HIS A 54 5.36 1.81 -9.75
N PHE A 55 4.31 2.63 -9.91
CA PHE A 55 4.19 3.52 -11.05
C PHE A 55 5.28 4.61 -11.05
N ASN A 56 5.62 5.13 -9.87
CA ASN A 56 6.72 6.09 -9.69
C ASN A 56 8.10 5.42 -9.74
N GLU A 57 8.18 4.15 -9.34
CA GLU A 57 9.41 3.36 -9.35
C GLU A 57 9.96 3.17 -10.76
N PHE A 58 9.11 2.94 -11.76
CA PHE A 58 9.55 2.68 -13.13
C PHE A 58 10.28 3.88 -13.78
N PRO A 59 9.73 5.11 -13.83
CA PRO A 59 10.44 6.27 -14.38
C PRO A 59 11.61 6.72 -13.49
N LEU A 60 11.52 6.50 -12.18
CA LEU A 60 12.60 6.84 -11.24
C LEU A 60 13.59 5.71 -11.05
N ARG A 61 13.49 4.61 -11.78
CA ARG A 61 14.30 3.41 -11.56
C ARG A 61 15.78 3.70 -11.61
N HIS A 62 16.23 4.47 -12.59
CA HIS A 62 17.64 4.85 -12.70
C HIS A 62 18.09 5.76 -11.55
N LEU A 63 17.22 6.65 -11.07
CA LEU A 63 17.50 7.46 -9.89
C LEU A 63 17.60 6.60 -8.64
N PHE A 64 16.70 5.63 -8.47
CA PHE A 64 16.73 4.69 -7.36
C PHE A 64 17.93 3.75 -7.43
N GLU A 65 18.28 3.25 -8.60
CA GLU A 65 19.51 2.48 -8.84
C GLU A 65 20.75 3.34 -8.53
N TYR A 66 20.77 4.63 -8.89
CA TYR A 66 21.88 5.52 -8.56
C TYR A 66 21.99 5.79 -7.04
N ILE A 67 20.86 6.02 -6.36
CA ILE A 67 20.81 6.39 -4.94
C ILE A 67 21.05 5.19 -4.02
N TYR A 68 20.41 4.06 -4.31
CA TYR A 68 20.36 2.88 -3.44
C TYR A 68 21.27 1.74 -3.90
N ASP A 69 21.79 1.82 -5.13
CA ASP A 69 22.49 0.74 -5.85
C ASP A 69 21.62 -0.51 -6.02
N LYS A 70 22.10 -1.53 -6.74
CA LYS A 70 21.41 -2.82 -6.86
C LYS A 70 21.26 -3.47 -5.49
N SER A 71 20.07 -3.39 -4.90
CA SER A 71 19.72 -4.21 -3.73
C SER A 71 19.30 -5.60 -4.18
N SER A 72 19.87 -6.64 -3.56
CA SER A 72 19.43 -8.04 -3.71
C SER A 72 18.46 -8.48 -2.60
N GLY A 73 18.08 -7.55 -1.73
CA GLY A 73 17.24 -7.79 -0.56
C GLY A 73 17.25 -6.62 0.44
N PRO A 74 16.44 -6.70 1.52
CA PRO A 74 16.18 -5.60 2.46
C PRO A 74 17.39 -5.16 3.30
N LEU A 75 18.50 -5.90 3.26
CA LEU A 75 19.72 -5.61 4.03
C LEU A 75 20.96 -5.48 3.15
N SER A 76 20.81 -5.64 1.83
CA SER A 76 21.94 -5.66 0.89
C SER A 76 22.06 -4.38 0.07
N TYR A 77 21.68 -3.24 0.66
CA TYR A 77 21.91 -1.94 0.03
C TYR A 77 23.41 -1.65 -0.01
N THR A 78 23.96 -1.53 -1.22
CA THR A 78 25.38 -1.21 -1.45
C THR A 78 25.60 0.27 -1.79
N GLY A 79 24.53 1.01 -2.11
CA GLY A 79 24.58 2.45 -2.39
C GLY A 79 24.93 3.27 -1.15
N ASP A 80 25.44 4.49 -1.37
CA ASP A 80 25.96 5.35 -0.30
C ASP A 80 24.89 5.67 0.75
N ILE A 81 23.65 5.92 0.32
CA ILE A 81 22.52 6.14 1.24
C ILE A 81 22.17 4.86 2.00
N GLY A 82 22.12 3.72 1.30
CA GLY A 82 21.88 2.41 1.89
C GLY A 82 22.91 2.00 2.96
N ARG A 83 24.20 2.31 2.74
CA ARG A 83 25.26 2.07 3.71
C ARG A 83 25.13 2.96 4.95
N ASN A 84 24.73 4.22 4.78
CA ASN A 84 24.49 5.14 5.88
C ASN A 84 23.22 4.79 6.69
N LEU A 85 22.32 3.98 6.13
CA LEU A 85 21.14 3.48 6.82
C LEU A 85 21.43 2.31 7.77
N LYS A 86 22.65 1.76 7.85
CA LYS A 86 22.95 0.67 8.80
C LYS A 86 22.78 1.15 10.24
N GLY A 87 21.96 0.43 11.03
CA GLY A 87 21.71 0.79 12.44
C GLY A 87 20.58 1.80 12.63
N TYR A 88 19.82 2.13 11.58
CA TYR A 88 18.69 3.05 11.64
C TYR A 88 17.63 2.61 12.67
N GLU A 89 17.49 1.30 12.89
CA GLU A 89 16.58 0.72 13.87
C GLU A 89 16.89 1.14 15.32
N LYS A 90 18.07 1.71 15.57
CA LYS A 90 18.50 2.22 16.88
C LYS A 90 18.38 3.74 17.00
N ILE A 91 18.03 4.43 15.92
CA ILE A 91 17.88 5.89 15.93
C ILE A 91 16.56 6.25 16.62
N PRO A 92 16.55 7.20 17.58
CA PRO A 92 15.32 7.61 18.23
C PRO A 92 14.34 8.23 17.22
N LEU A 93 13.06 7.86 17.34
CA LEU A 93 11.99 8.44 16.54
C LEU A 93 11.94 9.96 16.73
N VAL A 94 12.19 10.69 15.66
CA VAL A 94 12.05 12.15 15.63
C VAL A 94 10.58 12.49 15.40
N ARG A 95 10.09 13.49 16.13
CA ARG A 95 8.72 14.00 15.94
C ARG A 95 8.67 14.80 14.64
N PHE A 96 7.86 14.36 13.68
CA PHE A 96 7.63 15.11 12.45
C PHE A 96 6.53 16.15 12.67
N ASN A 97 6.69 17.32 12.07
CA ASN A 97 5.62 18.32 11.99
C ASN A 97 4.67 17.91 10.86
N SER A 98 3.36 18.00 11.11
CA SER A 98 2.37 17.82 10.05
C SER A 98 2.55 18.91 8.99
N ILE A 99 2.61 18.51 7.72
CA ILE A 99 2.47 19.46 6.62
C ILE A 99 0.98 19.71 6.47
N GLU A 100 0.55 20.96 6.63
CA GLU A 100 -0.83 21.35 6.38
C GLU A 100 -1.12 21.18 4.88
N TYR A 101 -2.17 20.42 4.57
CA TYR A 101 -2.62 20.22 3.20
C TYR A 101 -4.14 20.37 3.14
N ASP A 102 -4.61 21.19 2.20
CA ASP A 102 -6.03 21.43 1.96
C ASP A 102 -6.55 20.40 0.94
N LEU A 103 -6.93 19.21 1.44
CA LEU A 103 -7.57 18.19 0.60
C LEU A 103 -9.03 18.60 0.44
N ALA A 104 -9.45 18.92 -0.79
CA ALA A 104 -10.85 19.13 -1.11
C ALA A 104 -11.65 17.89 -0.67
N LEU A 105 -12.56 18.08 0.30
CA LEU A 105 -13.51 17.08 0.72
C LEU A 105 -14.38 16.71 -0.48
N ILE A 106 -14.13 15.54 -1.06
CA ILE A 106 -15.02 14.98 -2.07
C ILE A 106 -16.27 14.55 -1.31
N SER A 107 -17.33 15.35 -1.39
CA SER A 107 -18.64 14.97 -0.85
C SER A 107 -19.15 13.75 -1.62
N PRO A 108 -19.59 12.67 -0.95
CA PRO A 108 -20.22 11.56 -1.63
C PRO A 108 -21.52 12.05 -2.28
N THR A 109 -21.59 11.96 -3.61
CA THR A 109 -22.83 12.10 -4.41
C THR A 109 -23.72 10.88 -4.27
#